data_AF-A0A9P6M1S1-F1
#
_entry.id   AF-A0A9P6M1S1-F1
#
_cell.length_a   1.000
_cell.length_b   1.000
_cell.length_c   1.000
_cell.angle_alpha   90.00
_cell.angle_beta   90.00
_cell.angle_gamma   90.00
#
_symmetry.space_group_name_H-M   'P 1'
#
loop_
_entity.id
_entity.type
_entity.pdbx_description
1 polymer ?
#
loop_
_entity_poly.entity_id
_entity_poly.type
_entity_poly.pdbx_seq_one_letter_code
_entity_poly.pdbx_strand_id
1 'polypeptide(L)'
;MEMANEFPDANVTGIDLSPVFPTTIIPSNCRFYQHNILHPLPFPDNTFDFVYQRLLIAGLTPEEWIRVVKELERVTVPGGWIELVEVDGHGGNNGPFTAKIWGWVERALMSRGISSLIGQEPGLPKLLEMAGAVNVHQDVLRLPTGEHGGKIGQLLKENEQSFWGAVTPMVIHGAGVDKNEYEEAMEIAEYESS
;
A
#
# COMPACT_ATOMS: atom_id res chain seq x y z
N MET A 1 -13.67 8.29 2.36
CA MET A 1 -14.57 9.44 2.61
C MET A 1 -14.16 10.66 1.80
N GLU A 2 -12.86 10.97 1.68
CA GLU A 2 -12.35 12.08 0.87
C GLU A 2 -12.91 12.07 -0.56
N MET A 3 -12.77 10.95 -1.29
CA MET A 3 -13.33 10.81 -2.64
C MET A 3 -14.84 11.08 -2.73
N ALA A 4 -15.61 10.65 -1.73
CA ALA A 4 -17.06 10.85 -1.73
C ALA A 4 -17.44 12.33 -1.48
N ASN A 5 -16.60 13.06 -0.74
CA ASN A 5 -16.78 14.49 -0.51
C ASN A 5 -16.33 15.33 -1.73
N GLU A 6 -15.24 14.93 -2.38
CA GLU A 6 -14.68 15.62 -3.55
C GLU A 6 -15.53 15.39 -4.81
N PHE A 7 -16.10 14.19 -4.96
CA PHE A 7 -16.94 13.80 -6.09
C PHE A 7 -18.36 13.46 -5.61
N PRO A 8 -19.21 14.48 -5.32
CA PRO A 8 -20.54 14.25 -4.76
C PRO A 8 -21.49 13.49 -5.68
N ASP A 9 -21.23 13.54 -7.00
CA ASP A 9 -22.01 12.81 -8.01
C ASP A 9 -21.54 11.35 -8.20
N ALA A 10 -20.40 10.97 -7.62
CA ALA A 10 -19.89 9.61 -7.68
C ALA A 10 -20.43 8.75 -6.54
N ASN A 11 -20.73 7.48 -6.82
CA ASN A 11 -21.01 6.48 -5.80
C ASN A 11 -19.72 5.76 -5.42
N VAL A 12 -19.24 5.99 -4.20
CA VAL A 12 -17.97 5.44 -3.71
C VAL A 12 -18.21 4.20 -2.87
N THR A 13 -17.61 3.08 -3.28
CA THR A 13 -17.64 1.84 -2.51
C THR A 13 -16.24 1.52 -2.00
N GLY A 14 -16.09 1.36 -0.69
CA GLY A 14 -14.85 0.92 -0.05
C GLY A 14 -14.98 -0.50 0.49
N ILE A 15 -13.88 -1.25 0.45
CA ILE A 15 -13.77 -2.55 1.11
C ILE A 15 -12.54 -2.56 2.02
N ASP A 16 -12.62 -3.25 3.15
CA ASP A 16 -11.47 -3.51 4.01
C ASP A 16 -11.66 -4.84 4.75
N LEU A 17 -10.57 -5.54 5.06
CA LEU A 17 -10.63 -6.77 5.87
C LEU A 17 -11.10 -6.47 7.30
N SER A 18 -10.67 -5.33 7.83
CA SER A 18 -10.92 -4.92 9.20
C SER A 18 -12.13 -3.98 9.26
N PRO A 19 -12.95 -4.05 10.32
CA PRO A 19 -14.11 -3.17 10.48
C PRO A 19 -13.69 -1.77 10.98
N VAL A 20 -12.60 -1.21 10.45
CA VAL A 20 -12.08 0.12 10.83
C VAL A 20 -12.76 1.18 9.96
N PHE A 21 -14.10 1.18 9.98
CA PHE A 21 -14.88 2.16 9.26
C PHE A 21 -14.96 3.46 10.04
N PRO A 22 -15.08 4.61 9.37
CA PRO A 22 -15.22 5.90 10.04
C PRO A 22 -16.39 5.86 11.04
N THR A 23 -16.13 6.30 12.27
CA THR A 23 -17.16 6.44 13.31
C THR A 23 -17.99 7.74 13.16
N THR A 24 -17.65 8.57 12.18
CA THR A 24 -18.29 9.84 11.85
C THR A 24 -19.41 9.68 10.82
N ILE A 25 -20.05 10.80 10.45
CA ILE A 25 -21.08 10.85 9.40
C ILE A 25 -20.48 10.38 8.07
N ILE A 26 -20.93 9.23 7.58
CA ILE A 26 -20.58 8.68 6.27
C ILE A 26 -21.43 9.42 5.22
N PRO A 27 -20.82 9.99 4.15
CA PRO A 27 -21.57 10.62 3.06
C PRO A 27 -22.60 9.66 2.44
N SER A 28 -23.76 10.17 2.01
CA SER A 28 -24.84 9.32 1.47
C SER A 28 -24.47 8.58 0.18
N ASN A 29 -23.47 9.08 -0.54
CA ASN A 29 -22.88 8.47 -1.73
C ASN A 29 -21.71 7.53 -1.41
N CYS A 30 -21.47 7.18 -0.15
CA CYS A 30 -20.38 6.31 0.26
C CYS A 30 -20.87 5.06 1.00
N ARG A 31 -20.38 3.88 0.61
CA ARG A 31 -20.69 2.59 1.26
C ARG A 31 -19.41 1.83 1.56
N PHE A 32 -19.38 1.13 2.69
CA PHE A 32 -18.25 0.31 3.09
C PHE A 32 -18.68 -1.13 3.35
N TYR A 33 -17.82 -2.07 2.94
CA TYR A 33 -18.01 -3.50 3.16
C TYR A 33 -16.79 -4.08 3.87
N GLN A 34 -17.02 -4.86 4.92
CA GLN A 34 -15.96 -5.67 5.48
C GLN A 34 -15.75 -6.89 4.58
N HIS A 35 -14.65 -6.92 3.84
CA HIS A 35 -14.38 -7.97 2.87
C HIS A 35 -12.87 -8.20 2.70
N ASN A 36 -12.48 -9.46 2.59
CA ASN A 36 -11.10 -9.83 2.29
C ASN A 36 -10.90 -9.83 0.76
N ILE A 37 -9.99 -9.01 0.27
CA ILE A 37 -9.67 -8.89 -1.17
C ILE A 37 -9.11 -10.20 -1.78
N LEU A 38 -8.65 -11.14 -0.96
CA LEU A 38 -8.21 -12.47 -1.40
C LEU A 38 -9.37 -13.38 -1.82
N HIS A 39 -10.61 -12.99 -1.52
CA HIS A 39 -11.82 -13.66 -1.98
C HIS A 39 -12.45 -12.88 -3.13
N PRO A 40 -13.18 -13.55 -4.04
CA PRO A 40 -13.95 -12.86 -5.08
C PRO A 40 -14.77 -11.74 -4.46
N LEU A 41 -14.65 -10.54 -5.04
CA LEU A 41 -15.38 -9.37 -4.61
C LEU A 41 -16.89 -9.62 -4.79
N PRO A 42 -17.73 -9.15 -3.87
CA PRO A 42 -19.16 -9.41 -3.88
C PRO A 42 -19.91 -8.52 -4.90
N PHE A 43 -19.27 -8.25 -6.04
CA PHE A 43 -19.77 -7.39 -7.10
C PHE A 43 -19.81 -8.17 -8.42
N PRO A 44 -20.85 -7.98 -9.25
CA PRO A 44 -20.89 -8.52 -10.59
C PRO A 44 -19.70 -8.07 -11.45
N ASP A 45 -19.50 -8.75 -12.57
CA ASP A 45 -18.55 -8.29 -13.60
C ASP A 45 -18.98 -6.91 -14.11
N ASN A 46 -18.02 -6.06 -14.48
CA ASN A 46 -18.29 -4.76 -15.09
C ASN A 46 -19.22 -3.86 -14.23
N THR A 47 -18.89 -3.70 -12.95
CA THR A 47 -19.68 -2.92 -12.00
C THR A 47 -19.19 -1.49 -11.85
N PHE A 48 -17.88 -1.26 -11.88
CA PHE A 48 -17.27 0.02 -11.55
C PHE A 48 -16.63 0.69 -12.76
N ASP A 49 -16.90 1.98 -12.95
CA ASP A 49 -16.23 2.81 -13.96
C ASP A 49 -14.77 3.09 -13.61
N PHE A 50 -14.45 3.08 -12.31
CA PHE A 50 -13.12 3.33 -11.77
C PHE A 50 -12.86 2.48 -10.53
N VAL A 51 -11.71 1.79 -10.50
CA VAL A 51 -11.25 0.99 -9.38
C VAL A 51 -9.90 1.50 -8.91
N TYR A 52 -9.81 1.80 -7.62
CA TYR A 52 -8.61 2.36 -7.00
C TYR A 52 -8.12 1.46 -5.86
N GLN A 53 -6.83 1.12 -5.87
CA GLN A 53 -6.18 0.34 -4.83
C GLN A 53 -4.85 0.99 -4.46
N ARG A 54 -4.55 1.05 -3.15
CA ARG A 54 -3.24 1.51 -2.68
C ARG A 54 -2.76 0.78 -1.44
N LEU A 55 -1.44 0.76 -1.24
CA LEU A 55 -0.73 0.33 -0.03
C LEU A 55 -1.05 -1.12 0.43
N LEU A 56 -1.24 -2.05 -0.50
CA LEU A 56 -1.35 -3.49 -0.21
C LEU A 56 -0.02 -4.25 -0.37
N ILE A 57 1.09 -3.56 -0.68
CA ILE A 57 2.42 -4.15 -0.87
C ILE A 57 2.84 -5.10 0.25
N ALA A 58 2.51 -4.77 1.50
CA ALA A 58 2.88 -5.55 2.69
C ALA A 58 1.84 -6.62 3.06
N GLY A 59 0.78 -6.78 2.27
CA GLY A 59 -0.38 -7.61 2.58
C GLY A 59 -0.63 -8.78 1.63
N LEU A 60 0.04 -8.82 0.48
CA LEU A 60 -0.21 -9.80 -0.59
C LEU A 60 1.10 -10.49 -1.04
N THR A 61 1.05 -11.80 -1.24
CA THR A 61 2.15 -12.50 -1.95
C THR A 61 2.14 -12.16 -3.45
N PRO A 62 3.24 -12.40 -4.20
CA PRO A 62 3.25 -12.19 -5.65
C PRO A 62 2.14 -12.92 -6.41
N GLU A 63 1.77 -14.13 -5.99
CA GLU A 63 0.67 -14.89 -6.61
C GLU A 63 -0.70 -14.29 -6.27
N GLU A 64 -0.86 -13.78 -5.05
CA GLU A 64 -2.07 -13.10 -4.63
C GLU A 64 -2.26 -11.79 -5.39
N TRP A 65 -1.20 -11.04 -5.65
CA TRP A 65 -1.23 -9.85 -6.51
C TRP A 65 -1.82 -10.14 -7.88
N ILE A 66 -1.37 -11.21 -8.56
CA ILE A 66 -1.91 -11.60 -9.87
C ILE A 66 -3.41 -11.87 -9.79
N ARG A 67 -3.86 -12.58 -8.74
CA ARG A 67 -5.28 -12.91 -8.54
C ARG A 67 -6.11 -11.67 -8.23
N VAL A 68 -5.62 -10.80 -7.36
CA VAL A 68 -6.29 -9.57 -6.96
C VAL A 68 -6.42 -8.62 -8.15
N VAL A 69 -5.36 -8.36 -8.90
CA VAL A 69 -5.42 -7.44 -10.05
C VAL A 69 -6.37 -7.97 -11.14
N LYS A 70 -6.42 -9.29 -11.34
CA LYS A 70 -7.42 -9.90 -12.23
C LYS A 70 -8.86 -9.72 -11.73
N GLU A 71 -9.05 -9.78 -10.42
CA GLU A 71 -10.36 -9.54 -9.81
C GLU A 71 -10.78 -8.07 -9.91
N LEU A 72 -9.83 -7.13 -9.78
CA LEU A 72 -10.06 -5.71 -10.02
C LEU A 72 -10.45 -5.45 -11.49
N GLU A 73 -9.81 -6.13 -12.43
CA GLU A 73 -10.17 -6.07 -13.86
C GLU A 73 -11.59 -6.58 -14.10
N ARG A 74 -11.96 -7.75 -13.55
CA ARG A 74 -13.30 -8.34 -13.69
C ARG A 74 -14.42 -7.39 -13.29
N VAL A 75 -14.26 -6.69 -12.16
CA VAL A 75 -15.30 -5.78 -11.64
C VAL A 75 -15.28 -4.41 -12.32
N THR A 76 -14.26 -4.10 -13.12
CA THR A 76 -14.17 -2.85 -13.88
C THR A 76 -14.91 -2.98 -15.20
N VAL A 77 -15.69 -1.97 -15.59
CA VAL A 77 -16.38 -1.96 -16.89
C VAL A 77 -15.40 -1.90 -18.08
N PRO A 78 -15.76 -2.36 -19.28
CA PRO A 78 -14.94 -2.16 -20.46
C PRO A 78 -14.83 -0.66 -20.76
N GLY A 79 -13.59 -0.15 -20.83
CA GLY A 79 -13.32 1.28 -20.98
C GLY A 79 -13.26 2.06 -19.66
N GLY A 80 -13.47 1.40 -18.52
CA GLY A 80 -13.18 1.93 -17.19
C GLY A 80 -11.67 1.90 -16.88
N TRP A 81 -11.32 2.42 -15.71
CA TRP A 81 -9.92 2.59 -15.29
C TRP A 81 -9.61 1.86 -13.98
N ILE A 82 -8.40 1.29 -13.90
CA ILE A 82 -7.83 0.74 -12.68
C ILE A 82 -6.59 1.56 -12.34
N GLU A 83 -6.54 2.09 -11.13
CA GLU A 83 -5.37 2.81 -10.61
C GLU A 83 -4.80 2.06 -9.40
N LEU A 84 -3.53 1.69 -9.49
CA LEU A 84 -2.76 1.06 -8.41
C LEU A 84 -1.68 2.02 -7.93
N VAL A 85 -1.65 2.30 -6.63
CA VAL A 85 -0.65 3.19 -6.01
C VAL A 85 0.10 2.46 -4.91
N GLU A 86 1.35 2.09 -5.18
CA GLU A 86 2.21 1.40 -4.23
C GLU A 86 3.54 2.13 -4.03
N VAL A 87 4.21 1.79 -2.93
CA VAL A 87 5.60 2.19 -2.73
C VAL A 87 6.52 1.31 -3.58
N ASP A 88 7.51 1.95 -4.20
CA ASP A 88 8.52 1.29 -5.04
C ASP A 88 9.68 0.74 -4.20
N GLY A 89 9.35 0.01 -3.12
CA GLY A 89 10.31 -0.50 -2.14
C GLY A 89 10.81 0.56 -1.14
N HIS A 90 12.07 0.44 -0.75
CA HIS A 90 12.64 1.08 0.45
C HIS A 90 13.29 2.45 0.21
N GLY A 91 13.07 3.07 -0.95
CA GLY A 91 13.69 4.36 -1.32
C GLY A 91 15.17 4.27 -1.72
N GLY A 92 15.74 5.40 -2.14
CA GLY A 92 17.16 5.52 -2.49
C GLY A 92 17.80 6.64 -1.68
N ASN A 93 18.94 6.38 -1.04
CA ASN A 93 19.69 7.26 -0.13
C ASN A 93 19.33 7.17 1.37
N ASN A 94 18.95 6.00 1.85
CA ASN A 94 18.79 5.77 3.29
C ASN A 94 20.15 5.83 4.01
N GLY A 95 20.15 6.38 5.22
CA GLY A 95 21.25 6.21 6.17
C GLY A 95 21.38 4.74 6.62
N PRO A 96 22.50 4.37 7.27
CA PRO A 96 22.76 2.99 7.67
C PRO A 96 21.68 2.39 8.58
N PHE A 97 21.07 3.15 9.48
CA PHE A 97 20.03 2.64 10.36
C PHE A 97 18.68 2.51 9.65
N THR A 98 18.28 3.49 8.84
CA THR A 98 17.10 3.37 7.97
C THR A 98 17.22 2.17 7.03
N ALA A 99 18.39 1.95 6.41
CA ALA A 99 18.65 0.78 5.57
C ALA A 99 18.58 -0.54 6.37
N LYS A 100 19.09 -0.55 7.61
CA LYS A 100 19.02 -1.71 8.52
C LYS A 100 17.57 -2.06 8.86
N ILE A 101 16.75 -1.07 9.19
CA ILE A 101 15.33 -1.24 9.49
C ILE A 101 14.59 -1.83 8.28
N TRP A 102 14.77 -1.25 7.10
CA TRP A 102 14.14 -1.77 5.88
C TRP A 102 14.59 -3.19 5.54
N GLY A 103 15.86 -3.52 5.78
CA GLY A 103 16.35 -4.90 5.66
C GLY A 103 15.70 -5.87 6.65
N TRP A 104 15.31 -5.42 7.84
CA TRP A 104 14.55 -6.22 8.79
C TRP A 104 13.08 -6.37 8.40
N VAL A 105 12.44 -5.29 7.94
CA VAL A 105 11.08 -5.31 7.41
C VAL A 105 11.00 -6.28 6.22
N GLU A 106 11.94 -6.21 5.28
CA GLU A 106 11.98 -7.11 4.12
C GLU A 106 12.08 -8.56 4.55
N ARG A 107 12.98 -8.90 5.48
CA ARG A 107 13.08 -10.29 5.98
C ARG A 107 11.79 -10.77 6.63
N ALA A 108 11.10 -9.90 7.36
CA ALA A 108 9.84 -10.24 8.02
C ALA A 108 8.67 -10.40 7.02
N LEU A 109 8.66 -9.63 5.93
CA LEU A 109 7.71 -9.82 4.83
C LEU A 109 8.00 -11.12 4.08
N MET A 110 9.27 -11.36 3.74
CA MET A 110 9.70 -12.56 3.03
C MET A 110 9.46 -13.84 3.83
N SER A 111 9.55 -13.81 5.18
CA SER A 111 9.19 -14.97 6.02
C SER A 111 7.70 -15.35 5.91
N ARG A 112 6.87 -14.48 5.32
CA ARG A 112 5.45 -14.69 5.04
C ARG A 112 5.16 -14.91 3.55
N GLY A 113 6.20 -14.98 2.71
CA GLY A 113 6.07 -15.07 1.25
C GLY A 113 5.65 -13.76 0.56
N ILE A 114 5.72 -12.63 1.28
CA ILE A 114 5.38 -11.30 0.75
C ILE A 114 6.66 -10.64 0.26
N SER A 115 6.61 -10.04 -0.94
CA SER A 115 7.72 -9.25 -1.48
C SER A 115 7.36 -7.77 -1.46
N SER A 116 8.25 -6.94 -0.89
CA SER A 116 8.06 -5.48 -0.92
C SER A 116 8.41 -4.86 -2.28
N LEU A 117 8.84 -5.67 -3.26
CA LEU A 117 9.37 -5.23 -4.54
C LEU A 117 8.39 -5.43 -5.69
N ILE A 118 7.09 -5.65 -5.42
CA ILE A 118 6.09 -5.84 -6.49
C ILE A 118 6.03 -4.63 -7.45
N GLY A 119 6.38 -3.44 -6.96
CA GLY A 119 6.47 -2.21 -7.75
C GLY A 119 7.59 -2.26 -8.80
N GLN A 120 8.63 -3.07 -8.56
CA GLN A 120 9.80 -3.24 -9.42
C GLN A 120 9.70 -4.52 -10.26
N GLU A 121 9.38 -5.64 -9.63
CA GLU A 121 9.37 -6.96 -10.27
C GLU A 121 8.14 -7.78 -9.82
N PRO A 122 7.23 -8.15 -10.74
CA PRO A 122 7.23 -7.84 -12.17
C PRO A 122 6.88 -6.38 -12.49
N GLY A 123 6.51 -5.57 -11.48
CA GLY A 123 6.02 -4.21 -11.63
C GLY A 123 4.49 -4.14 -11.77
N LEU A 124 3.89 -3.07 -11.24
CA LEU A 124 2.44 -2.84 -11.34
C LEU A 124 1.93 -2.83 -12.79
N PRO A 125 2.63 -2.21 -13.76
CA PRO A 125 2.18 -2.23 -15.15
C PRO A 125 2.04 -3.64 -15.68
N LYS A 126 3.01 -4.51 -15.35
CA LYS A 126 3.00 -5.87 -15.84
C LYS A 126 1.86 -6.69 -15.26
N LEU A 127 1.55 -6.49 -13.97
CA LEU A 127 0.40 -7.12 -13.32
C LEU A 127 -0.92 -6.71 -14.00
N LEU A 128 -1.08 -5.42 -14.33
CA LEU A 128 -2.25 -4.92 -15.03
C LEU A 128 -2.38 -5.51 -16.44
N GLU A 129 -1.29 -5.52 -17.22
CA GLU A 129 -1.27 -6.16 -18.54
C GLU A 129 -1.65 -7.65 -18.49
N MET A 130 -1.11 -8.39 -17.51
CA MET A 130 -1.40 -9.80 -17.31
C MET A 130 -2.85 -10.07 -16.93
N ALA A 131 -3.50 -9.11 -16.27
CA ALA A 131 -4.93 -9.16 -15.96
C ALA A 131 -5.82 -8.88 -17.18
N GLY A 132 -5.28 -8.31 -18.26
CA GLY A 132 -6.01 -7.96 -19.48
C GLY A 132 -6.23 -6.46 -19.67
N ALA A 133 -5.68 -5.63 -18.77
CA ALA A 133 -5.75 -4.19 -18.91
C ALA A 133 -4.96 -3.71 -20.15
N VAL A 134 -5.46 -2.64 -20.77
CA VAL A 134 -4.85 -1.99 -21.95
C VAL A 134 -4.58 -0.52 -21.63
N ASN A 135 -3.75 0.14 -22.45
CA ASN A 135 -3.34 1.54 -22.23
C ASN A 135 -2.72 1.77 -20.83
N VAL A 136 -1.83 0.87 -20.43
CA VAL A 136 -1.20 0.92 -19.11
C VAL A 136 -0.13 2.01 -19.08
N HIS A 137 -0.22 2.89 -18.09
CA HIS A 137 0.73 3.98 -17.83
C HIS A 137 1.27 3.88 -16.41
N GLN A 138 2.50 4.34 -16.21
CA GLN A 138 3.14 4.39 -14.90
C GLN A 138 3.82 5.73 -14.71
N ASP A 139 3.54 6.36 -13.58
CA ASP A 139 4.28 7.52 -13.09
C ASP A 139 4.98 7.14 -11.78
N VAL A 140 6.26 7.51 -11.67
CA VAL A 140 7.06 7.26 -10.46
C VAL A 140 7.38 8.59 -9.80
N LEU A 141 6.81 8.79 -8.61
CA LEU A 141 7.05 9.98 -7.80
C LEU A 141 8.13 9.70 -6.77
N ARG A 142 9.24 10.42 -6.87
CA ARG A 142 10.29 10.42 -5.84
C ARG A 142 10.00 11.53 -4.85
N LEU A 143 9.62 11.15 -3.64
CA LEU A 143 9.30 12.09 -2.59
C LEU A 143 10.47 12.17 -1.60
N PRO A 144 10.99 13.37 -1.29
CA PRO A 144 12.00 13.55 -0.26
C PRO A 144 11.38 13.26 1.12
N THR A 145 12.09 12.52 1.97
CA THR A 145 11.67 12.20 3.35
C THR A 145 12.51 12.99 4.34
N GLY A 146 11.87 13.72 5.26
CA GLY A 146 12.55 14.57 6.23
C GLY A 146 12.49 16.07 5.93
N GLU A 147 13.25 16.86 6.69
CA GLU A 147 13.12 18.32 6.71
C GLU A 147 13.41 18.96 5.34
N HIS A 148 14.35 18.41 4.59
CA HIS A 148 14.71 18.88 3.25
C HIS A 148 13.57 18.76 2.22
N GLY A 149 12.56 17.91 2.51
CA GLY A 149 11.36 17.78 1.69
C GLY A 149 10.24 18.78 2.04
N GLY A 150 10.52 19.75 2.91
CA GLY A 150 9.53 20.69 3.42
C GLY A 150 8.39 19.96 4.14
N LYS A 151 7.16 20.52 4.06
CA LYS A 151 6.00 19.97 4.78
C LYS A 151 5.66 18.53 4.35
N ILE A 152 5.78 18.20 3.06
CA ILE A 152 5.50 16.84 2.55
C ILE A 152 6.53 15.86 3.10
N GLY A 153 7.82 16.22 3.07
CA GLY A 153 8.87 15.36 3.60
C GLY A 153 8.76 15.10 5.10
N GLN A 154 8.34 16.10 5.88
CA GLN A 154 8.07 15.91 7.31
C GLN A 154 6.91 14.94 7.56
N LEU A 155 5.80 15.08 6.82
CA LEU A 155 4.67 14.14 6.92
C LEU A 155 5.04 12.71 6.49
N LEU A 156 5.91 12.56 5.48
CA LEU A 156 6.41 11.25 5.08
C LEU A 156 7.30 10.62 6.15
N LYS A 157 8.15 11.42 6.81
CA LYS A 157 8.97 10.96 7.94
C LYS A 157 8.09 10.48 9.10
N GLU A 158 7.06 11.23 9.46
CA GLU A 158 6.09 10.83 10.49
C GLU A 158 5.35 9.53 10.13
N ASN A 159 4.94 9.39 8.86
CA ASN A 159 4.30 8.17 8.37
C ASN A 159 5.24 6.96 8.40
N GLU A 160 6.50 7.15 8.01
CA GLU A 160 7.53 6.11 8.03
C GLU A 160 7.80 5.62 9.46
N GLN A 161 7.99 6.54 10.42
CA GLN A 161 8.16 6.21 11.83
C GLN A 161 6.94 5.48 12.40
N SER A 162 5.73 5.94 12.07
CA SER A 162 4.48 5.30 12.48
C SER A 162 4.37 3.88 11.91
N PHE A 163 4.77 3.69 10.66
CA PHE A 163 4.82 2.38 10.02
C PHE A 163 5.82 1.46 10.72
N TRP A 164 7.06 1.91 10.98
CA TRP A 164 8.06 1.10 11.68
C TRP A 164 7.58 0.65 13.06
N GLY A 165 6.94 1.55 13.81
CA GLY A 165 6.28 1.23 15.08
C GLY A 165 5.21 0.15 14.91
N ALA A 166 4.31 0.32 13.94
CA ALA A 166 3.22 -0.63 13.67
C ALA A 166 3.71 -2.04 13.27
N VAL A 167 4.83 -2.13 12.55
CA VAL A 167 5.39 -3.43 12.12
C VAL A 167 6.35 -4.06 13.11
N THR A 168 6.63 -3.42 14.26
CA THR A 168 7.54 -3.93 15.29
C THR A 168 7.29 -5.39 15.67
N PRO A 169 6.04 -5.85 15.97
CA PRO A 169 5.80 -7.25 16.30
C PRO A 169 6.12 -8.19 15.14
N MET A 170 5.82 -7.77 13.90
CA MET A 170 6.13 -8.52 12.70
C MET A 170 7.65 -8.67 12.52
N VAL A 171 8.41 -7.60 12.75
CA VAL A 171 9.87 -7.63 12.62
C VAL A 171 10.53 -8.50 13.68
N ILE A 172 10.15 -8.36 14.95
CA ILE A 172 10.71 -9.14 16.06
C ILE A 172 10.50 -10.65 15.81
N HIS A 173 9.29 -11.05 15.44
CA HIS A 173 8.96 -12.46 15.25
C HIS A 173 9.40 -13.01 13.89
N GLY A 174 9.19 -12.25 12.80
CA GLY A 174 9.44 -12.69 11.43
C GLY A 174 10.90 -12.61 11.02
N ALA A 175 11.63 -11.58 11.48
CA ALA A 175 13.05 -11.40 11.18
C ALA A 175 13.98 -11.84 12.32
N GLY A 176 13.45 -12.24 13.47
CA GLY A 176 14.22 -12.73 14.62
C GLY A 176 15.10 -11.66 15.27
N VAL A 177 14.62 -10.41 15.31
CA VAL A 177 15.37 -9.24 15.81
C VAL A 177 15.01 -8.98 17.27
N ASP A 178 16.00 -8.62 18.09
CA ASP A 178 15.73 -8.19 19.46
C ASP A 178 14.93 -6.89 19.48
N LYS A 179 13.95 -6.80 20.39
CA LYS A 179 13.08 -5.63 20.48
C LYS A 179 13.87 -4.34 20.74
N ASN A 180 14.81 -4.38 21.69
CA ASN A 180 15.56 -3.18 22.05
C ASN A 180 16.48 -2.76 20.91
N GLU A 181 17.08 -3.72 20.18
CA GLU A 181 17.88 -3.44 19.01
C GLU A 181 17.07 -2.75 17.89
N TYR A 182 15.81 -3.17 17.71
CA TYR A 182 14.90 -2.54 16.74
C TYR A 182 14.50 -1.12 17.16
N GLU A 183 14.14 -0.93 18.42
CA GLU A 183 13.76 0.37 18.97
C GLU A 183 14.92 1.37 18.96
N GLU A 184 16.13 0.95 19.36
CA GLU A 184 17.34 1.78 19.28
C GLU A 184 17.66 2.19 17.83
N ALA A 185 17.50 1.27 16.87
CA ALA A 185 17.71 1.60 15.47
C ALA A 185 16.71 2.65 14.96
N MET A 186 15.43 2.57 15.37
CA MET A 186 14.40 3.56 15.01
C MET A 186 14.72 4.93 15.59
N GLU A 187 15.17 5.00 16.84
CA GLU A 187 15.59 6.26 17.48
C GLU A 187 16.78 6.90 16.76
N ILE A 188 17.77 6.11 16.34
CA ILE A 188 18.93 6.64 15.62
C ILE A 188 18.54 7.06 14.18
N ALA A 189 17.72 6.27 13.50
CA ALA A 189 17.25 6.55 12.14
C ALA A 189 16.47 7.87 12.04
N GLU A 190 15.79 8.29 13.10
CA GLU A 190 15.13 9.60 13.17
C GLU A 190 16.08 10.77 12.88
N TYR A 191 17.35 10.64 13.25
CA TYR A 191 18.36 11.67 13.02
C TYR A 191 19.06 11.56 11.65
N GLU A 192 18.90 10.44 10.93
CA GLU A 192 19.47 10.27 9.58
C GLU A 192 18.66 11.02 8.51
N SER A 193 17.36 11.20 8.76
CA SER A 193 16.40 11.89 7.89
C SER A 193 16.23 13.38 8.24
N SER A 194 17.18 13.96 9.00
CA SER A 194 17.18 15.37 9.42
C SER A 194 18.09 16.21 8.54
#